data_AF-A0A5P2X664-F1
#
_entry.id   AF-A0A5P2X664-F1
#
_cell.length_a   1.000
_cell.length_b   1.000
_cell.length_c   1.000
_cell.angle_alpha   90.00
_cell.angle_beta   90.00
_cell.angle_gamma   90.00
#
_symmetry.space_group_name_H-M   'P 1'
#
loop_
_entity.id
_entity.type
_entity.pdbx_description
1 polymer ?
#
loop_
_entity_poly.entity_id
_entity_poly.type
_entity_poly.pdbx_seq_one_letter_code
_entity_poly.pdbx_strand_id
1 'polypeptide(L)'
;MTTGDWAGGDPAAADGGSPGALAGVLGAVRGTGWSTVALELGGVRDKDAFMERCATAFALPGWFGRNWDALADCLTDLSWQGPAQGRLVAVTGWQEYARAAPGDWEIAQDVFAAAVEHWRDTDTALEIVLALGPSD
;
A
#
# COMPACT_ATOMS: atom_id res chain seq x y z
N MET A 1 -42.12 -36.24 15.26
CA MET A 1 -41.79 -36.27 13.82
C MET A 1 -41.01 -34.99 13.56
N THR A 2 -39.73 -35.14 13.25
CA THR A 2 -38.71 -34.08 13.15
C THR A 2 -38.81 -33.33 11.83
N THR A 3 -38.68 -32.00 11.89
CA THR A 3 -37.99 -31.14 10.92
C THR A 3 -37.73 -29.84 11.69
N GLY A 4 -36.51 -29.47 12.05
CA GLY A 4 -35.44 -29.00 11.15
C GLY A 4 -35.84 -27.61 10.66
N ASP A 5 -35.08 -26.52 10.80
CA ASP A 5 -33.63 -26.39 10.89
C ASP A 5 -33.30 -24.91 11.19
N TRP A 6 -32.14 -24.66 11.78
CA TRP A 6 -31.62 -23.34 12.13
C TRP A 6 -31.05 -22.63 10.89
N ALA A 7 -31.68 -21.54 10.44
CA ALA A 7 -30.99 -20.52 9.65
C ALA A 7 -30.67 -19.38 10.62
N GLY A 8 -29.45 -19.26 11.13
CA GLY A 8 -28.30 -18.88 10.31
C GLY A 8 -28.17 -17.37 10.47
N GLY A 9 -27.57 -16.95 11.58
CA GLY A 9 -27.28 -15.54 11.81
C GLY A 9 -26.37 -15.03 10.70
N ASP A 10 -26.72 -13.89 10.12
CA ASP A 10 -25.83 -13.17 9.23
C ASP A 10 -24.52 -12.87 9.99
N PRO A 11 -23.37 -13.39 9.53
CA PRO A 11 -22.10 -12.91 10.01
C PRO A 11 -21.96 -11.46 9.55
N ALA A 12 -21.59 -10.60 10.51
CA ALA A 12 -21.22 -9.21 10.30
C ALA A 12 -20.59 -9.01 8.93
N ALA A 13 -21.22 -8.17 8.11
CA ALA A 13 -20.58 -7.58 6.96
C ALA A 13 -19.24 -7.04 7.43
N ALA A 14 -18.17 -7.66 6.95
CA ALA A 14 -16.82 -7.22 7.22
C ALA A 14 -16.72 -5.77 6.74
N ASP A 15 -16.51 -4.84 7.67
CA ASP A 15 -16.01 -3.50 7.38
C ASP A 15 -14.62 -3.66 6.76
N GLY A 16 -14.58 -3.98 5.46
CA GLY A 16 -13.41 -3.78 4.62
C GLY A 16 -13.05 -2.30 4.75
N GLY A 17 -11.89 -2.06 5.37
CA GLY A 17 -11.52 -0.76 5.95
C GLY A 17 -11.96 0.41 5.10
N SER A 18 -12.95 1.17 5.59
CA SER A 18 -13.47 2.30 4.85
C SER A 18 -12.32 3.27 4.51
N PRO A 19 -12.30 3.90 3.33
CA PRO A 19 -11.23 4.84 2.95
C PRO A 19 -11.02 5.96 3.98
N GLY A 20 -12.08 6.33 4.71
CA GLY A 20 -12.00 7.26 5.85
C GLY A 20 -11.25 6.73 7.08
N ALA A 21 -11.24 5.41 7.32
CA ALA A 21 -10.52 4.81 8.43
C ALA A 21 -9.00 4.87 8.22
N LEU A 22 -8.52 4.55 7.01
CA LEU A 22 -7.10 4.67 6.67
C LEU A 22 -6.65 6.12 6.65
N ALA A 23 -7.47 7.03 6.11
CA ALA A 23 -7.21 8.47 6.21
C ALA A 23 -7.12 8.93 7.67
N GLY A 24 -7.98 8.39 8.54
CA GLY A 24 -7.93 8.61 9.99
C GLY A 24 -6.64 8.08 10.63
N VAL A 25 -6.20 6.87 10.29
CA VAL A 25 -4.93 6.28 10.77
C VAL A 25 -3.74 7.10 10.31
N LEU A 26 -3.64 7.41 9.01
CA LEU A 26 -2.56 8.26 8.49
C LEU A 26 -2.57 9.64 9.16
N GLY A 27 -3.75 10.23 9.34
CA GLY A 27 -3.93 11.49 10.06
C GLY A 27 -3.48 11.44 11.51
N ALA A 28 -3.79 10.36 12.24
CA ALA A 28 -3.40 10.16 13.63
C ALA A 28 -1.89 9.89 13.80
N VAL A 29 -1.28 9.25 12.80
CA VAL A 29 0.17 9.01 12.74
C VAL A 29 0.93 10.30 12.46
N ARG A 30 0.33 11.26 11.74
CA ARG A 30 0.95 12.57 11.52
C ARG A 30 1.07 13.33 12.84
N GLY A 31 2.29 13.74 13.18
CA GLY A 31 2.61 14.44 14.44
C GLY A 31 3.29 13.56 15.49
N THR A 32 3.41 12.25 15.26
CA THR A 32 4.17 11.32 16.14
C THR A 32 5.65 11.22 15.77
N GLY A 33 6.11 12.00 14.79
CA GLY A 33 7.44 11.85 14.18
C GLY A 33 7.48 10.87 13.00
N TRP A 34 6.34 10.26 12.66
CA TRP A 34 6.20 9.40 11.48
C TRP A 34 5.84 10.20 10.22
N SER A 35 6.40 9.77 9.09
CA SER A 35 6.01 10.22 7.76
C SER A 35 4.93 9.28 7.18
N THR A 36 4.02 9.83 6.38
CA THR A 36 2.92 9.07 5.77
C THR A 36 2.88 9.29 4.26
N VAL A 37 2.79 8.21 3.49
CA VAL A 37 2.60 8.23 2.04
C VAL A 37 1.27 7.56 1.69
N ALA A 38 0.49 8.18 0.80
CA ALA A 38 -0.72 7.58 0.23
C ALA A 38 -0.45 7.23 -1.24
N LEU A 39 -0.43 5.94 -1.55
CA LEU A 39 -0.30 5.41 -2.91
C LEU A 39 -1.67 4.94 -3.41
N GLU A 40 -2.35 5.81 -4.15
CA GLU A 40 -3.65 5.50 -4.77
C GLU A 40 -3.45 4.89 -6.16
N LEU A 41 -3.86 3.63 -6.32
CA LEU A 41 -3.75 2.85 -7.56
C LEU A 41 -5.08 2.72 -8.30
N GLY A 42 -6.15 3.39 -7.88
CA GLY A 42 -7.41 3.41 -8.61
C GLY A 42 -7.24 3.81 -10.08
N GLY A 43 -7.81 2.99 -10.98
CA GLY A 43 -7.70 3.16 -12.43
C GLY A 43 -6.38 2.69 -13.05
N VAL A 44 -5.42 2.22 -12.26
CA VAL A 44 -4.16 1.66 -12.78
C VAL A 44 -4.40 0.24 -13.30
N ARG A 45 -3.96 -0.02 -14.54
CA ARG A 45 -4.13 -1.32 -15.21
C ARG A 45 -2.86 -1.87 -15.84
N ASP A 46 -1.78 -1.09 -15.83
CA ASP A 46 -0.51 -1.42 -16.46
C ASP A 46 0.67 -0.87 -15.65
N LYS A 47 1.85 -1.42 -15.93
CA LYS A 47 3.09 -1.09 -15.24
C LYS A 47 3.49 0.38 -15.38
N ASP A 48 3.28 1.00 -16.53
CA ASP A 48 3.70 2.39 -16.73
C ASP A 48 2.89 3.34 -15.84
N ALA A 49 1.57 3.13 -15.77
CA ALA A 49 0.69 3.86 -14.86
C ALA A 49 1.03 3.59 -13.39
N PHE A 50 1.37 2.35 -13.02
CA PHE A 50 1.82 2.01 -11.67
C PHE A 50 3.10 2.75 -11.28
N MET A 51 4.09 2.77 -12.18
CA MET A 51 5.36 3.48 -11.96
C MET A 51 5.14 4.98 -11.82
N GLU A 52 4.21 5.57 -12.57
CA GLU A 52 3.85 6.99 -12.45
C GLU A 52 3.18 7.30 -11.10
N ARG A 53 2.28 6.42 -10.63
CA ARG A 53 1.69 6.56 -9.28
C ARG A 53 2.75 6.50 -8.19
N CYS A 54 3.70 5.57 -8.28
CA CYS A 54 4.80 5.47 -7.33
C CYS A 54 5.68 6.72 -7.36
N ALA A 55 6.09 7.17 -8.56
CA ALA A 55 6.91 8.37 -8.72
C ALA A 55 6.27 9.59 -8.05
N THR A 56 4.97 9.75 -8.24
CA THR A 56 4.20 10.87 -7.66
C THR A 56 4.07 10.71 -6.14
N ALA A 57 3.63 9.55 -5.66
CA ALA A 57 3.32 9.33 -4.24
C ALA A 57 4.56 9.45 -3.34
N PHE A 58 5.69 8.89 -3.77
CA PHE A 58 6.94 8.91 -3.01
C PHE A 58 7.82 10.15 -3.29
N ALA A 59 7.34 11.06 -4.14
CA ALA A 59 8.10 12.19 -4.67
C ALA A 59 9.48 11.73 -5.19
N LEU A 60 9.49 10.67 -6.01
CA LEU A 60 10.72 10.07 -6.51
C LEU A 60 11.51 11.08 -7.36
N PRO A 61 12.84 11.02 -7.31
CA PRO A 61 13.69 11.94 -8.04
C PRO A 61 13.56 11.78 -9.56
N GLY A 62 13.90 12.84 -10.29
CA GLY A 62 13.76 12.88 -11.76
C GLY A 62 14.62 11.86 -12.53
N TRP A 63 15.58 11.21 -11.87
CA TRP A 63 16.36 10.10 -12.42
C TRP A 63 15.70 8.73 -12.26
N PHE A 64 14.53 8.65 -11.62
CA PHE A 64 13.80 7.40 -11.41
C PHE A 64 13.53 6.67 -12.74
N GLY A 65 14.11 5.48 -12.87
CA GLY A 65 14.15 4.71 -14.12
C GLY A 65 12.84 4.00 -14.53
N ARG A 66 11.75 4.17 -13.76
CA ARG A 66 10.41 3.62 -14.04
C ARG A 66 10.40 2.11 -14.35
N ASN A 67 11.18 1.35 -13.61
CA ASN A 67 11.23 -0.11 -13.68
C ASN A 67 11.30 -0.71 -12.26
N TRP A 68 11.19 -2.03 -12.14
CA TRP A 68 11.08 -2.73 -10.86
C TRP A 68 12.34 -2.58 -10.00
N ASP A 69 13.53 -2.75 -10.58
CA ASP A 69 14.80 -2.54 -9.89
C ASP A 69 14.95 -1.09 -9.41
N ALA A 70 14.66 -0.12 -10.28
CA ALA A 70 14.70 1.29 -9.90
C ALA A 70 13.71 1.64 -8.77
N LEU A 71 12.55 0.96 -8.72
CA LEU A 71 11.60 1.14 -7.64
C LEU A 71 12.13 0.53 -6.34
N ALA A 72 12.71 -0.67 -6.38
CA ALA A 72 13.34 -1.30 -5.23
C ALA A 72 14.48 -0.43 -4.67
N ASP A 73 15.34 0.10 -5.54
CA ASP A 73 16.41 1.02 -5.17
C ASP A 73 15.84 2.28 -4.50
N CYS A 74 14.79 2.87 -5.07
CA CYS A 74 14.18 4.06 -4.49
C CYS A 74 13.48 3.79 -3.15
N LEU A 75 12.82 2.64 -2.99
CA LEU A 75 12.12 2.30 -1.75
C LEU A 75 13.08 1.90 -0.63
N THR A 76 14.31 1.49 -0.95
CA THR A 76 15.37 1.21 0.01
C THR A 76 16.23 2.45 0.32
N ASP A 77 16.34 3.41 -0.60
CA ASP A 77 16.96 4.72 -0.37
C ASP A 77 15.93 5.85 -0.48
N LEU A 78 15.25 6.15 0.62
CA LEU A 78 14.26 7.25 0.69
C LEU A 78 14.84 8.51 1.36
N SER A 79 16.13 8.76 1.17
CA SER A 79 16.90 9.82 1.83
C SER A 79 16.40 11.25 1.54
N TRP A 80 15.74 11.48 0.40
CA TRP A 80 15.20 12.80 0.02
C TRP A 80 13.92 13.21 0.77
N GLN A 81 13.22 12.29 1.45
CA GLN A 81 11.98 12.62 2.18
C GLN A 81 12.24 13.28 3.55
N GLY A 82 13.50 13.52 3.90
CA GLY A 82 13.89 14.07 5.20
C GLY A 82 13.82 13.03 6.33
N PRO A 83 14.22 13.41 7.55
CA PRO A 83 14.24 12.52 8.69
C PRO A 83 12.82 12.19 9.17
N ALA A 84 12.59 10.93 9.56
CA ALA A 84 11.38 10.46 10.20
C ALA A 84 11.73 9.37 11.23
N GLN A 85 10.92 9.21 12.28
CA GLN A 85 11.05 8.10 13.23
C GLN A 85 10.57 6.77 12.61
N GLY A 86 9.68 6.87 11.63
CA GLY A 86 9.14 5.75 10.87
C GLY A 86 8.34 6.27 9.68
N ARG A 87 8.04 5.39 8.74
CA ARG A 87 7.33 5.69 7.50
C ARG A 87 6.20 4.70 7.34
N LEU A 88 4.99 5.22 7.11
CA LEU A 88 3.80 4.41 6.84
C LEU A 88 3.30 4.72 5.43
N VAL A 89 3.21 3.70 4.59
CA VAL A 89 2.65 3.77 3.25
C VAL A 89 1.31 3.06 3.23
N ALA A 90 0.25 3.76 2.85
CA ALA A 90 -1.04 3.13 2.56
C ALA A 90 -1.23 2.99 1.06
N VAL A 91 -1.44 1.77 0.59
CA VAL A 91 -1.71 1.45 -0.82
C VAL A 91 -3.19 1.14 -0.98
N THR A 92 -3.90 1.96 -1.74
CA THR A 92 -5.36 1.87 -1.97
C THR A 92 -5.68 1.65 -3.44
N GLY A 93 -6.88 1.13 -3.74
CA GLY A 93 -7.34 0.95 -5.13
C GLY A 93 -6.57 -0.10 -5.95
N TRP A 94 -5.75 -0.93 -5.30
CA TRP A 94 -4.82 -1.85 -5.96
C TRP A 94 -5.48 -3.06 -6.63
N GLN A 95 -6.72 -3.41 -6.25
CA GLN A 95 -7.35 -4.65 -6.71
C GLN A 95 -7.62 -4.68 -8.22
N GLU A 96 -7.85 -3.52 -8.83
CA GLU A 96 -8.00 -3.42 -10.28
C GLU A 96 -6.70 -3.75 -11.00
N TYR A 97 -5.59 -3.17 -10.53
CA TYR A 97 -4.26 -3.46 -11.07
C TYR A 97 -3.88 -4.93 -10.89
N ALA A 98 -4.13 -5.49 -9.70
CA ALA A 98 -3.88 -6.91 -9.41
C ALA A 98 -4.65 -7.86 -10.33
N ARG A 99 -5.87 -7.49 -10.76
CA ARG A 99 -6.65 -8.27 -11.74
C ARG A 99 -6.16 -8.07 -13.17
N ALA A 100 -5.78 -6.84 -13.54
CA ALA A 100 -5.37 -6.50 -14.90
C ALA A 100 -3.97 -7.04 -15.24
N ALA A 101 -3.05 -7.03 -14.27
CA ALA A 101 -1.65 -7.39 -14.45
C ALA A 101 -1.13 -8.23 -13.26
N PRO A 102 -1.61 -9.48 -13.08
CA PRO A 102 -1.31 -10.27 -11.88
C PRO A 102 0.19 -10.56 -11.68
N GLY A 103 0.93 -10.80 -12.76
CA GLY A 103 2.38 -11.04 -12.68
C GLY A 103 3.17 -9.79 -12.26
N ASP A 104 2.79 -8.62 -12.79
CA ASP A 104 3.40 -7.36 -12.36
C ASP A 104 3.03 -7.01 -10.90
N TRP A 105 1.81 -7.35 -10.47
CA TRP A 105 1.38 -7.15 -9.09
C TRP A 105 2.12 -8.07 -8.09
N GLU A 106 2.45 -9.30 -8.48
CA GLU A 106 3.32 -10.18 -7.68
C GLU A 106 4.69 -9.52 -7.47
N ILE A 107 5.31 -9.02 -8.54
CA ILE A 107 6.60 -8.31 -8.46
C ILE A 107 6.49 -7.05 -7.60
N ALA A 108 5.39 -6.28 -7.71
CA ALA A 108 5.18 -5.10 -6.87
C ALA A 108 5.13 -5.45 -5.37
N GLN A 109 4.46 -6.55 -5.02
CA GLN A 109 4.40 -7.02 -3.63
C GLN A 109 5.77 -7.48 -3.14
N ASP A 110 6.55 -8.19 -3.96
CA ASP A 110 7.91 -8.59 -3.62
C ASP A 110 8.80 -7.37 -3.37
N VAL A 111 8.71 -6.34 -4.23
CA VAL A 111 9.44 -5.08 -4.06
C VAL A 111 9.03 -4.37 -2.76
N PHE A 112 7.73 -4.31 -2.45
CA PHE A 112 7.25 -3.73 -1.19
C PHE A 112 7.71 -4.52 0.03
N ALA A 113 7.67 -5.85 -0.02
CA ALA A 113 8.10 -6.71 1.08
C ALA A 113 9.61 -6.59 1.33
N ALA A 114 10.42 -6.59 0.27
CA ALA A 114 11.86 -6.41 0.35
C ALA A 114 12.23 -5.03 0.91
N ALA A 115 11.49 -3.97 0.54
CA ALA A 115 11.70 -2.65 1.12
C ALA A 115 11.39 -2.65 2.62
N VAL A 116 10.25 -3.20 3.05
CA VAL A 116 9.91 -3.31 4.48
C VAL A 116 11.00 -4.08 5.24
N GLU A 117 11.47 -5.20 4.69
CA GLU A 117 12.55 -5.99 5.27
C GLU A 117 13.85 -5.18 5.42
N HIS A 118 14.26 -4.46 4.37
CA HIS A 118 15.45 -3.61 4.41
C HIS A 118 15.44 -2.60 5.56
N TRP A 119 14.30 -1.94 5.80
CA TRP A 119 14.20 -0.91 6.82
C TRP A 119 14.01 -1.45 8.25
N ARG A 120 13.66 -2.72 8.43
CA ARG A 120 13.50 -3.33 9.77
C ARG A 120 14.80 -3.34 10.58
N ASP A 121 15.93 -3.43 9.90
CA ASP A 121 17.26 -3.45 10.53
C ASP A 121 17.87 -2.05 10.69
N THR A 122 17.08 -0.99 10.46
CA THR A 122 17.52 0.42 10.55
C THR A 122 16.85 1.15 11.71
N ASP A 123 17.35 2.34 12.06
CA ASP A 123 16.72 3.24 13.03
C ASP A 123 15.40 3.87 12.55
N THR A 124 15.01 3.68 11.28
CA THR A 124 13.77 4.24 10.70
C THR A 124 12.91 3.13 10.09
N ALA A 125 11.84 2.74 10.77
CA ALA A 125 10.96 1.70 10.25
C ALA A 125 10.23 2.14 8.96
N LEU A 126 10.00 1.20 8.03
CA LEU A 126 9.08 1.35 6.90
C LEU A 126 7.99 0.28 7.02
N GLU A 127 6.73 0.71 7.03
CA GLU A 127 5.55 -0.15 7.00
C GLU A 127 4.71 0.15 5.77
N ILE A 128 4.28 -0.89 5.06
CA ILE A 128 3.42 -0.78 3.87
C ILE A 128 2.15 -1.58 4.11
N VAL A 129 1.00 -0.89 4.10
CA VAL A 129 -0.31 -1.51 4.31
C VAL A 129 -1.12 -1.50 3.01
N LEU A 130 -1.58 -2.68 2.60
CA LEU A 130 -2.51 -2.85 1.49
C LEU A 130 -3.94 -2.69 2.00
N ALA A 131 -4.56 -1.59 1.62
CA ALA A 131 -5.93 -1.28 1.99
C ALA A 131 -6.91 -1.92 1.02
N LEU A 132 -7.77 -2.79 1.52
CA LEU A 132 -8.96 -3.20 0.78
C LEU A 132 -9.94 -2.03 0.81
N GLY A 133 -10.14 -1.38 -0.34
CA GLY A 133 -11.31 -0.51 -0.53
C GLY A 133 -12.62 -1.30 -0.34
N PRO A 134 -13.77 -0.62 -0.18
CA PRO A 134 -15.05 -1.30 -0.16
C PRO A 134 -15.14 -2.20 -1.39
N SER A 135 -15.49 -3.47 -1.15
CA SER A 135 -15.87 -4.36 -2.25
C SER A 135 -17.16 -3.78 -2.80
N ASP A 136 -17.14 -3.27 -4.04
CA ASP A 136 -18.37 -2.92 -4.75
C ASP A 136 -19.26 -4.17 -4.91
#